data_AF-A0AAD9QUC8-F1
#
_entry.id   AF-A0AAD9QUC8-F1
#
_cell.length_a   1.000
_cell.length_b   1.000
_cell.length_c   1.000
_cell.angle_alpha   90.00
_cell.angle_beta   90.00
_cell.angle_gamma   90.00
#
_symmetry.space_group_name_H-M   'P 1'
#
loop_
_entity.id
_entity.type
_entity.pdbx_description
1 polymer ?
#
loop_
_entity_poly.entity_id
_entity_poly.type
_entity_poly.pdbx_seq_one_letter_code
_entity_poly.pdbx_strand_id
1 'polypeptide(L)'
;ARVTFHKGGSVSKTLTFDAQNSNFESWFQQRKLTDSSWDDLSAFKGIGTFSLKGYCSGTTGICQNFLVTKRIYAQVPRCDQAYGWIYIGTYDLCVWEAKNLNKILYCTKKQICHFEKEGDMETADFAAIFVTK
;
A
#
# COMPACT_ATOMS: atom_id res chain seq x y z
N ALA A 1 -16.89 0.56 0.72
CA ALA A 1 -15.86 0.27 1.73
C ALA A 1 -14.89 1.44 1.85
N ARG A 2 -14.29 1.66 3.01
CA ARG A 2 -13.35 2.77 3.27
C ARG A 2 -12.15 2.28 4.07
N VAL A 3 -10.96 2.71 3.67
CA VAL A 3 -9.72 2.51 4.41
C VAL A 3 -9.18 3.87 4.84
N THR A 4 -8.76 3.98 6.10
CA THR A 4 -8.18 5.20 6.67
C THR A 4 -6.89 4.89 7.40
N PHE A 5 -5.88 5.74 7.23
CA PHE A 5 -4.60 5.69 7.93
C PHE A 5 -4.55 6.85 8.91
N HIS A 6 -4.19 6.56 10.16
CA HIS A 6 -4.25 7.55 11.23
C HIS A 6 -2.87 7.84 11.79
N LYS A 7 -2.60 9.12 12.04
CA LYS A 7 -1.41 9.60 12.74
C LYS A 7 -1.80 10.67 13.74
N GLY A 8 -1.35 10.53 14.99
CA GLY A 8 -1.66 11.49 16.05
C GLY A 8 -3.16 11.67 16.28
N GLY A 9 -3.93 10.58 16.14
CA GLY A 9 -5.39 10.59 16.33
C GLY A 9 -6.21 11.22 15.19
N SER A 10 -5.57 11.64 14.10
CA SER A 10 -6.23 12.23 12.92
C SER A 10 -6.07 11.35 11.68
N VAL A 11 -7.03 11.44 10.76
CA VAL A 11 -6.97 10.75 9.46
C VAL A 11 -5.94 11.45 8.56
N SER A 12 -4.85 10.76 8.23
CA SER A 12 -3.79 11.26 7.33
C SER A 12 -4.07 10.93 5.86
N LYS A 13 -4.55 9.71 5.59
CA LYS A 13 -4.86 9.23 4.24
C LYS A 13 -6.15 8.41 4.26
N THR A 14 -6.91 8.50 3.18
CA THR A 14 -8.17 7.79 2.98
C THR A 14 -8.22 7.20 1.57
N LEU A 15 -8.79 6.01 1.46
CA LEU A 15 -9.23 5.39 0.23
C LEU A 15 -10.69 4.98 0.38
N THR A 16 -11.52 5.27 -0.62
CA THR A 16 -12.91 4.85 -0.66
C THR A 16 -13.14 3.99 -1.89
N PHE A 17 -13.89 2.91 -1.71
CA PHE A 17 -14.15 1.91 -2.73
C PHE A 17 -15.64 1.62 -2.85
N ASP A 18 -16.09 1.38 -4.08
CA ASP A 18 -17.33 0.67 -4.35
C ASP A 18 -17.16 -0.81 -3.95
N ALA A 19 -17.87 -1.24 -2.91
CA ALA A 19 -17.79 -2.61 -2.41
C ALA A 19 -18.92 -3.51 -2.91
N GLN A 20 -19.82 -3.00 -3.76
CA GLN A 20 -20.92 -3.81 -4.30
C GLN A 20 -20.38 -5.01 -5.08
N ASN A 21 -21.04 -6.16 -4.95
CA ASN A 21 -20.66 -7.39 -5.65
C ASN A 21 -19.18 -7.81 -5.41
N SER A 22 -18.67 -7.59 -4.19
CA SER A 22 -17.33 -8.00 -3.76
C SER A 22 -17.37 -9.05 -2.65
N ASN A 23 -16.28 -9.81 -2.51
CA ASN A 23 -16.01 -10.66 -1.36
C ASN A 23 -15.06 -9.95 -0.38
N PHE A 24 -14.56 -10.66 0.64
CA PHE A 24 -13.70 -10.09 1.68
C PHE A 24 -12.44 -9.36 1.16
N GLU A 25 -11.90 -9.74 0.00
CA GLU A 25 -10.68 -9.16 -0.56
C GLU A 25 -10.91 -8.35 -1.83
N SER A 26 -11.93 -8.69 -2.63
CA SER A 26 -12.09 -8.17 -4.00
C SER A 26 -12.64 -6.74 -4.08
N TRP A 27 -13.05 -6.15 -2.96
CA TRP A 27 -13.39 -4.72 -2.89
C TRP A 27 -12.14 -3.83 -2.89
N PHE A 28 -11.00 -4.33 -2.38
CA PHE A 28 -9.76 -3.55 -2.29
C PHE A 28 -8.95 -3.68 -3.58
N GLN A 29 -9.45 -3.06 -4.66
CA GLN A 29 -8.83 -3.09 -5.97
C GLN A 29 -8.90 -1.70 -6.61
N GLN A 30 -7.88 -1.33 -7.39
CA GLN A 30 -7.82 -0.02 -8.07
C GLN A 30 -9.10 0.31 -8.86
N ARG A 31 -9.64 -0.66 -9.62
CA ARG A 31 -10.85 -0.48 -10.43
C ARG A 31 -12.13 -0.17 -9.64
N LYS A 32 -12.12 -0.43 -8.33
CA LYS A 32 -13.24 -0.17 -7.43
C LYS A 32 -13.04 1.12 -6.64
N LEU A 33 -11.91 1.81 -6.81
CA LEU A 33 -11.58 3.04 -6.10
C LEU A 33 -12.48 4.17 -6.60
N THR A 34 -13.25 4.76 -5.69
CA THR A 34 -14.15 5.89 -5.96
C THR A 34 -13.59 7.21 -5.47
N ASP A 35 -12.73 7.18 -4.45
CA ASP A 35 -12.03 8.35 -3.91
C ASP A 35 -10.69 7.94 -3.29
N SER A 36 -9.71 8.85 -3.33
CA SER A 36 -8.34 8.59 -2.89
C SER A 36 -7.64 9.87 -2.43
N SER A 37 -6.88 9.78 -1.34
CA SER A 37 -5.95 10.85 -0.92
C SER A 37 -4.70 10.99 -1.81
N TRP A 38 -4.53 10.10 -2.79
CA TRP A 38 -3.52 10.21 -3.83
C TRP A 38 -4.17 10.43 -5.19
N ASP A 39 -3.82 11.55 -5.81
CA ASP A 39 -4.44 12.09 -7.03
C ASP A 39 -4.16 11.21 -8.26
N ASP A 40 -3.03 10.49 -8.26
CA ASP A 40 -2.60 9.65 -9.36
C ASP A 40 -3.15 8.22 -9.30
N LEU A 41 -3.48 7.72 -8.10
CA LEU A 41 -3.70 6.30 -7.85
C LEU A 41 -4.85 5.71 -8.67
N SER A 42 -5.95 6.44 -8.88
CA SER A 42 -7.12 5.94 -9.62
C SER A 42 -6.82 5.71 -11.11
N ALA A 43 -5.98 6.55 -11.72
CA ALA A 43 -5.63 6.52 -13.14
C ALA A 43 -4.26 5.90 -13.42
N PHE A 44 -3.49 5.55 -12.38
CA PHE A 44 -2.11 5.10 -12.53
C PHE A 44 -2.03 3.83 -13.37
N LYS A 45 -1.31 3.93 -14.50
CA LYS A 45 -1.00 2.78 -15.35
C LYS A 45 0.23 2.07 -14.80
N GLY A 46 0.14 0.75 -14.61
CA GLY A 46 1.27 -0.05 -14.12
C GLY A 46 1.25 -0.28 -12.62
N ILE A 47 0.07 -0.48 -12.03
CA ILE A 47 -0.03 -1.08 -10.69
C ILE A 47 0.67 -2.45 -10.70
N GLY A 48 1.52 -2.66 -9.69
CA GLY A 48 2.18 -3.92 -9.41
C GLY A 48 1.29 -4.77 -8.52
N THR A 49 1.17 -4.36 -7.27
CA THR A 49 0.28 -5.00 -6.28
C THR A 49 -0.71 -3.98 -5.75
N PHE A 50 -1.98 -4.38 -5.66
CA PHE A 50 -3.02 -3.66 -4.94
C PHE A 50 -3.85 -4.74 -4.22
N SER A 51 -3.46 -5.07 -3.00
CA SER A 51 -3.96 -6.28 -2.32
C SER A 51 -3.87 -6.18 -0.80
N LEU A 52 -4.91 -6.64 -0.10
CA LEU A 52 -4.90 -6.83 1.36
C LEU A 52 -3.94 -7.95 1.77
N LYS A 53 -3.74 -8.98 0.93
CA LYS A 53 -2.80 -10.07 1.18
C LYS A 53 -1.35 -9.67 0.86
N GLY A 54 -1.16 -8.77 -0.10
CA GLY A 54 0.16 -8.41 -0.62
C GLY A 54 0.83 -9.56 -1.39
N TYR A 55 2.14 -9.43 -1.63
CA TYR A 55 2.97 -10.50 -2.20
C TYR A 55 3.41 -11.48 -1.11
N CYS A 56 3.36 -12.78 -1.41
CA CYS A 56 3.82 -13.84 -0.52
C CYS A 56 5.08 -14.49 -1.09
N SER A 57 6.11 -14.58 -0.26
CA SER A 57 7.35 -15.26 -0.63
C SER A 57 7.10 -16.75 -0.73
N GLY A 58 7.45 -17.34 -1.88
CA GLY A 58 7.42 -18.79 -2.06
C GLY A 58 8.42 -19.53 -1.18
N THR A 59 9.46 -18.84 -0.69
CA THR A 59 10.52 -19.44 0.13
C THR A 59 10.17 -19.43 1.61
N THR A 60 9.67 -18.31 2.14
CA THR A 60 9.38 -18.17 3.58
C THR A 60 7.91 -18.39 3.92
N GLY A 61 7.01 -18.35 2.93
CA GLY A 61 5.56 -18.41 3.13
C GLY A 61 4.95 -17.16 3.76
N ILE A 62 5.77 -16.14 4.05
CA ILE A 62 5.35 -14.87 4.65
C ILE A 62 4.74 -13.99 3.56
N CYS A 63 3.64 -13.31 3.88
CA CYS A 63 2.98 -12.35 3.01
C CYS A 63 3.16 -10.92 3.52
N GLN A 64 3.28 -9.95 2.60
CA GLN A 64 3.45 -8.55 2.96
C GLN A 64 2.27 -7.91 3.66
N ASN A 65 1.07 -8.50 3.54
CA ASN A 65 -0.16 -8.02 4.17
C ASN A 65 -0.37 -6.53 3.94
N PHE A 66 -1.22 -6.17 2.99
CA PHE A 66 -1.65 -4.81 2.71
C PHE A 66 -0.60 -3.97 1.95
N LEU A 67 -0.67 -4.05 0.62
CA LEU A 67 0.32 -3.48 -0.29
C LEU A 67 -0.34 -2.75 -1.47
N VAL A 68 0.14 -1.53 -1.75
CA VAL A 68 -0.22 -0.75 -2.94
C VAL A 68 1.05 -0.18 -3.57
N THR A 69 1.51 -0.82 -4.65
CA THR A 69 2.82 -0.56 -5.29
C THR A 69 2.72 -0.39 -6.79
N LYS A 70 3.69 0.32 -7.36
CA LYS A 70 3.97 0.32 -8.79
C LYS A 70 4.60 -1.01 -9.20
N ARG A 71 4.32 -1.43 -10.42
CA ARG A 71 4.93 -2.60 -11.04
C ARG A 71 6.42 -2.38 -11.26
N ILE A 72 7.21 -3.35 -10.78
CA ILE A 72 8.63 -3.46 -11.08
C ILE A 72 8.75 -4.44 -12.25
N TYR A 73 9.31 -3.98 -13.38
CA TYR A 73 9.49 -4.80 -14.59
C TYR A 73 10.84 -5.51 -14.64
N ALA A 74 11.74 -5.23 -13.68
CA ALA A 74 13.03 -5.88 -13.61
C ALA A 74 12.87 -7.37 -13.26
N GLN A 75 13.70 -8.22 -13.88
CA GLN A 75 13.75 -9.66 -13.57
C GLN A 75 14.15 -9.91 -12.11
N VAL A 76 15.02 -9.03 -11.57
CA VAL A 76 15.41 -9.00 -10.17
C VAL A 76 15.04 -7.61 -9.63
N PRO A 77 14.07 -7.50 -8.70
CA PRO A 77 13.72 -6.23 -8.09
C PRO A 77 14.92 -5.63 -7.34
N ARG A 78 15.17 -4.34 -7.58
CA ARG A 78 16.16 -3.58 -6.82
C ARG A 78 15.47 -2.66 -5.80
N CYS A 79 16.17 -2.38 -4.70
CA CYS A 79 15.67 -1.54 -3.61
C CYS A 79 15.29 -0.12 -4.06
N ASP A 80 16.02 0.42 -5.05
CA ASP A 80 15.85 1.77 -5.61
C ASP A 80 14.71 1.88 -6.64
N GLN A 81 14.03 0.75 -6.92
CA GLN A 81 12.91 0.67 -7.87
C GLN A 81 11.56 0.53 -7.15
N ALA A 82 11.56 0.54 -5.82
CA ALA A 82 10.37 0.35 -5.02
C ALA A 82 9.58 1.65 -4.86
N TYR A 83 8.56 1.82 -5.70
CA TYR A 83 7.64 2.95 -5.64
C TYR A 83 6.23 2.48 -5.29
N GLY A 84 5.49 3.31 -4.57
CA GLY A 84 4.11 3.01 -4.25
C GLY A 84 3.46 4.03 -3.34
N TRP A 85 2.34 3.61 -2.78
CA TRP A 85 1.48 4.43 -1.94
C TRP A 85 1.37 3.87 -0.53
N ILE A 86 1.35 2.54 -0.40
CA ILE A 86 1.21 1.85 0.88
C ILE A 86 2.12 0.63 0.91
N TYR A 87 2.81 0.45 2.03
CA TYR A 87 3.70 -0.68 2.28
C TYR A 87 3.62 -1.11 3.75
N ILE A 88 3.47 -2.42 4.00
CA ILE A 88 3.73 -3.00 5.30
C ILE A 88 4.99 -3.86 5.17
N GLY A 89 5.99 -3.57 6.02
CA GLY A 89 7.28 -4.25 5.98
C GLY A 89 7.21 -5.66 6.54
N THR A 90 7.46 -6.66 5.70
CA THR A 90 7.54 -8.07 6.12
C THR A 90 8.78 -8.80 5.59
N TYR A 91 9.63 -8.10 4.83
CA TYR A 91 10.92 -8.62 4.34
C TYR A 91 12.04 -7.68 4.76
N ASP A 92 13.26 -8.19 4.74
CA ASP A 92 14.49 -7.50 5.10
C ASP A 92 15.51 -7.47 3.94
N LEU A 93 15.04 -7.67 2.71
CA LEU A 93 15.90 -7.67 1.50
C LEU A 93 16.60 -6.32 1.32
N CYS A 94 15.89 -5.22 1.56
CA CYS A 94 16.45 -3.87 1.52
C CYS A 94 16.64 -3.30 2.93
N VAL A 95 17.68 -2.48 3.11
CA VAL A 95 17.96 -1.80 4.39
C VAL A 95 16.76 -0.96 4.84
N TRP A 96 16.07 -0.30 3.92
CA TRP A 96 14.87 0.48 4.23
C TRP A 96 13.66 -0.40 4.59
N GLU A 97 13.55 -1.62 4.07
CA GLU A 97 12.49 -2.57 4.46
C GLU A 97 12.75 -3.09 5.87
N ALA A 98 13.98 -3.52 6.16
CA ALA A 98 14.40 -4.00 7.47
C ALA A 98 14.14 -2.98 8.59
N LYS A 99 14.41 -1.69 8.33
CA LYS A 99 14.14 -0.58 9.26
C LYS A 99 12.64 -0.34 9.50
N ASN A 100 11.78 -0.86 8.64
CA ASN A 100 10.33 -0.62 8.64
C ASN A 100 9.50 -1.89 8.79
N LEU A 101 10.11 -2.98 9.29
CA LEU A 101 9.39 -4.21 9.63
C LEU A 101 8.21 -3.93 10.56
N ASN A 102 7.06 -4.52 10.25
CA ASN A 102 5.80 -4.44 10.98
C ASN A 102 5.22 -3.01 11.11
N LYS A 103 5.73 -2.04 10.35
CA LYS A 103 5.17 -0.68 10.30
C LYS A 103 4.22 -0.54 9.13
N ILE A 104 3.14 0.22 9.33
CA ILE A 104 2.21 0.60 8.27
C ILE A 104 2.71 1.90 7.66
N LEU A 105 3.38 1.81 6.51
CA LEU A 105 3.88 2.98 5.79
C LEU A 105 2.86 3.46 4.75
N TYR A 106 2.69 4.78 4.68
CA TYR A 106 1.95 5.43 3.60
C TYR A 106 2.77 6.57 3.00
N CYS A 107 2.55 6.82 1.71
CA CYS A 107 3.15 7.92 0.98
C CYS A 107 2.54 9.26 1.42
N THR A 108 3.36 10.19 1.89
CA THR A 108 2.90 11.50 2.42
C THR A 108 2.45 12.43 1.32
N LYS A 109 3.05 12.32 0.14
CA LYS A 109 2.74 13.13 -1.05
C LYS A 109 1.34 12.86 -1.59
N LYS A 110 0.91 13.72 -2.52
CA LYS A 110 -0.33 13.53 -3.30
C LYS A 110 -0.19 12.52 -4.43
N GLN A 111 1.04 12.15 -4.79
CA GLN A 111 1.36 11.21 -5.86
C GLN A 111 2.33 10.17 -5.34
N ILE A 112 2.51 9.09 -6.09
CA ILE A 112 3.39 7.97 -5.78
C ILE A 112 4.75 8.39 -5.16
N CYS A 113 5.18 7.67 -4.13
CA CYS A 113 6.43 7.90 -3.42
C CYS A 113 7.50 6.86 -3.79
N HIS A 114 8.76 7.24 -3.58
CA HIS A 114 9.88 6.30 -3.56
C HIS A 114 10.06 5.79 -2.13
N PHE A 115 9.95 4.49 -1.89
CA PHE A 115 9.94 3.92 -0.53
C PHE A 115 11.25 4.10 0.23
N GLU A 116 12.38 4.09 -0.47
CA GLU A 116 13.70 4.30 0.14
C GLU A 116 13.96 5.78 0.49
N LYS A 117 13.28 6.72 -0.17
CA LYS A 117 13.56 8.14 -0.01
C LYS A 117 13.05 8.65 1.34
N GLU A 118 13.97 9.16 2.14
CA GLU A 118 13.66 9.76 3.44
C GLU A 118 12.66 10.92 3.29
N GLY A 119 11.65 10.96 4.16
CA GLY A 119 10.59 11.96 4.17
C GLY A 119 9.42 11.72 3.19
N ASP A 120 9.57 10.81 2.22
CA ASP A 120 8.47 10.47 1.29
C ASP A 120 7.41 9.57 1.96
N MET A 121 7.83 8.77 2.94
CA MET A 121 6.97 7.81 3.64
C MET A 121 6.79 8.22 5.10
N GLU A 122 5.62 7.93 5.66
CA GLU A 122 5.32 8.09 7.08
C GLU A 122 4.67 6.83 7.66
N THR A 123 4.91 6.59 8.95
CA THR A 123 4.33 5.45 9.67
C THR A 123 3.00 5.85 10.32
N ALA A 124 1.91 5.21 9.91
CA ALA A 124 0.63 5.29 10.59
C ALA A 124 0.69 4.62 11.97
N ASP A 125 -0.04 5.15 12.93
CA ASP A 125 -0.22 4.53 14.24
C ASP A 125 -1.17 3.32 14.11
N PHE A 126 -2.19 3.42 13.25
CA PHE A 126 -3.06 2.32 12.86
C PHE A 126 -3.75 2.59 11.51
N ALA A 127 -4.28 1.53 10.91
CA ALA A 127 -5.21 1.61 9.78
C ALA A 127 -6.58 1.05 10.18
N ALA A 128 -7.65 1.74 9.81
CA ALA A 128 -9.03 1.30 10.04
C ALA A 128 -9.72 1.01 8.71
N ILE A 129 -10.38 -0.14 8.64
CA ILE A 129 -11.10 -0.63 7.47
C ILE A 129 -12.58 -0.78 7.81
N PHE A 130 -13.43 -0.07 7.07
CA PHE A 130 -14.89 -0.12 7.20
C PHE A 130 -15.47 -0.72 5.93
N VAL A 131 -16.09 -1.90 6.05
CA VAL A 131 -16.76 -2.58 4.93
C VAL A 131 -18.25 -2.65 5.22
N THR A 132 -19.04 -2.00 4.38
CA THR A 132 -20.50 -2.06 4.40
C THR A 132 -20.97 -2.89 3.21
N LYS A 133 -21.89 -3.84 3.45
CA LYS A 133 -22.60 -4.56 2.40
C LYS A 133 -23.82 -3.76 1.95
#